data_AF-A0A133P0T6-F1
#
_entry.id   AF-A0A133P0T6-F1
#
_cell.length_a   1.000
_cell.length_b   1.000
_cell.length_c   1.000
_cell.angle_alpha   90.00
_cell.angle_beta   90.00
_cell.angle_gamma   90.00
#
_symmetry.space_group_name_H-M   'P 1'
#
loop_
_entity.id
_entity.type
_entity.pdbx_description
1 polymer ?
#
loop_
_entity_poly.entity_id
_entity_poly.type
_entity_poly.pdbx_seq_one_letter_code
_entity_poly.pdbx_strand_id
1 'polypeptide(L)'
;MEKEKVLEIEIKKINNEYSVFYPTKLNIKELEKAGYTVTEFDVLDEVKKPVINFYFNNKNDFTILLNNTSLNVPFIIENIYIEELKKIVDEYNKKYGIHKIWRYFIKKL
;
A
#
# COMPACT_ATOMS: atom_id res chain seq x y z
N MET A 1 6.36 20.81 -1.67
CA MET A 1 5.72 20.40 -2.94
C MET A 1 4.82 19.21 -2.67
N GLU A 2 3.57 19.26 -3.12
CA GLU A 2 2.61 18.18 -2.95
C GLU A 2 2.91 17.04 -3.95
N LYS A 3 3.12 15.83 -3.45
CA LYS A 3 3.30 14.61 -4.27
C LYS A 3 1.93 14.01 -4.59
N GLU A 4 1.77 13.47 -5.79
CA GLU A 4 0.62 12.63 -6.11
C GLU A 4 0.72 11.32 -5.31
N LYS A 5 -0.35 10.96 -4.59
CA LYS A 5 -0.41 9.73 -3.79
C LYS A 5 -0.32 8.49 -4.68
N VAL A 6 0.40 7.48 -4.24
CA VAL A 6 0.50 6.16 -4.90
C VAL A 6 -0.43 5.13 -4.27
N LEU A 7 -0.89 5.39 -3.05
CA LEU A 7 -1.78 4.53 -2.28
C LEU A 7 -2.85 5.39 -1.59
N GLU A 8 -4.11 5.05 -1.80
CA GLU A 8 -5.25 5.60 -1.06
C GLU A 8 -6.13 4.44 -0.61
N ILE A 9 -6.67 4.58 0.61
CA ILE A 9 -7.57 3.60 1.19
C ILE A 9 -8.86 4.27 1.66
N GLU A 10 -9.97 3.54 1.59
CA GLU A 10 -11.22 3.85 2.27
C GLU A 10 -11.40 2.87 3.42
N ILE A 11 -11.86 3.34 4.59
CA ILE A 11 -12.09 2.50 5.77
C ILE A 11 -13.56 2.62 6.17
N LYS A 12 -14.24 1.48 6.33
CA LYS A 12 -15.63 1.40 6.81
C LYS A 12 -15.68 0.58 8.09
N LYS A 13 -16.21 1.18 9.15
CA LYS A 13 -16.42 0.49 10.43
C LYS A 13 -17.52 -0.56 10.28
N ILE A 14 -17.26 -1.79 10.70
CA ILE A 14 -18.26 -2.87 10.72
C ILE A 14 -18.93 -2.91 12.10
N ASN A 15 -18.12 -2.98 13.16
CA ASN A 15 -18.58 -3.00 14.55
C ASN A 15 -17.51 -2.42 15.49
N ASN A 16 -17.63 -2.63 16.80
CA ASN A 16 -16.68 -2.10 17.78
C ASN A 16 -15.29 -2.75 17.74
N GLU A 17 -15.17 -3.93 17.15
CA GLU A 17 -13.92 -4.71 17.09
C GLU A 17 -13.26 -4.63 15.71
N TYR A 18 -14.04 -4.57 14.64
CA TYR A 18 -13.55 -4.71 13.27
C TYR A 18 -14.02 -3.59 12.34
N SER A 19 -13.17 -3.34 11.35
CA SER A 19 -13.42 -2.52 10.17
C SER A 19 -13.05 -3.30 8.92
N VAL A 20 -13.51 -2.82 7.77
CA VAL A 20 -12.99 -3.21 6.45
C VAL A 20 -12.29 -2.01 5.84
N PHE A 21 -11.18 -2.23 5.15
CA PHE A 21 -10.59 -1.22 4.29
C PHE A 21 -10.49 -1.69 2.84
N TYR A 22 -10.52 -0.73 1.92
CA TYR A 22 -10.43 -0.92 0.48
C TYR A 22 -9.28 -0.08 -0.06
N PRO A 23 -8.33 -0.64 -0.81
CA PRO A 23 -7.40 0.14 -1.61
C PRO A 23 -8.17 0.78 -2.76
N THR A 24 -8.43 2.08 -2.70
CA THR A 24 -9.17 2.84 -3.74
C THR A 24 -8.24 3.46 -4.77
N LYS A 25 -6.96 3.65 -4.41
CA LYS A 25 -5.87 3.94 -5.33
C LYS A 25 -4.69 3.06 -4.99
N LEU A 26 -4.13 2.40 -6.00
CA LEU A 26 -2.98 1.53 -5.84
C LEU A 26 -2.11 1.58 -7.10
N ASN A 27 -0.91 2.16 -6.99
CA ASN A 27 0.02 2.28 -8.10
C ASN A 27 1.29 1.46 -7.86
N ILE A 28 1.15 0.13 -7.98
CA ILE A 28 2.26 -0.82 -7.82
C ILE A 28 3.42 -0.54 -8.79
N LYS A 29 3.13 -0.12 -10.03
CA LYS A 29 4.16 0.16 -11.05
C LYS A 29 5.10 1.29 -10.63
N GLU A 30 4.61 2.32 -9.96
CA GLU A 30 5.47 3.40 -9.47
C GLU A 30 6.32 2.97 -8.28
N LEU A 31 5.84 2.04 -7.46
CA LEU A 31 6.64 1.43 -6.39
C LEU A 31 7.76 0.57 -6.97
N GLU A 32 7.45 -0.23 -8.00
CA GLU A 32 8.42 -1.04 -8.73
C GLU A 32 9.53 -0.17 -9.35
N LYS A 33 9.17 0.93 -10.02
CA LYS A 33 10.14 1.92 -10.55
C LYS A 33 11.02 2.54 -9.48
N ALA A 34 10.50 2.69 -8.27
CA ALA A 34 11.27 3.17 -7.12
C ALA A 34 12.12 2.06 -6.45
N GLY A 35 12.18 0.87 -7.05
CA GLY A 35 12.97 -0.27 -6.57
C GLY A 35 12.34 -1.02 -5.40
N TYR A 36 11.06 -0.76 -5.09
CA TYR A 36 10.38 -1.44 -3.99
C TYR A 36 9.84 -2.79 -4.46
N THR A 37 10.48 -3.84 -3.96
CA THR A 37 10.06 -5.24 -4.13
C THR A 37 10.15 -5.94 -2.78
N VAL A 38 9.22 -6.86 -2.52
CA VAL A 38 9.28 -7.79 -1.39
C VAL A 38 9.65 -9.15 -1.97
N THR A 39 10.57 -9.84 -1.29
CA THR A 39 10.88 -11.23 -1.62
C THR A 39 9.76 -12.11 -1.08
N GLU A 40 9.08 -12.81 -1.96
CA GLU A 40 8.13 -13.86 -1.62
C GLU A 40 8.74 -15.20 -2.04
N PHE A 41 8.65 -16.21 -1.17
CA PHE A 41 9.16 -17.54 -1.48
C PHE A 41 8.06 -18.37 -2.15
N ASP A 42 8.27 -18.72 -3.41
CA ASP A 42 7.38 -19.63 -4.15
C ASP A 42 8.05 -21.01 -4.24
N VAL A 43 7.66 -21.91 -3.34
CA VAL A 43 8.08 -23.31 -3.17
C VAL A 43 9.59 -23.53 -2.99
N LEU A 44 10.44 -23.08 -3.91
CA LEU A 44 11.92 -23.15 -3.87
C LEU A 44 12.63 -21.93 -4.50
N ASP A 45 11.91 -20.97 -5.10
CA ASP A 45 12.51 -19.81 -5.77
C ASP A 45 12.18 -18.50 -5.02
N GLU A 46 13.19 -17.64 -4.87
CA GLU A 46 13.03 -16.27 -4.39
C GLU A 46 12.45 -15.40 -5.51
N VAL A 47 11.16 -15.08 -5.42
CA VAL A 47 10.48 -14.22 -6.39
C VAL A 47 10.34 -12.82 -5.80
N LYS A 48 11.01 -11.84 -6.41
CA LYS A 48 10.81 -10.43 -6.08
C LYS A 48 9.52 -9.93 -6.71
N LYS A 49 8.55 -9.53 -5.89
CA LYS A 49 7.28 -8.97 -6.36
C LYS A 49 7.10 -7.55 -5.82
N PRO A 50 6.64 -6.60 -6.65
CA PRO A 50 6.27 -5.27 -6.16
C PRO A 50 4.94 -5.38 -5.42
N VAL A 51 4.99 -5.45 -4.09
CA VAL A 51 3.81 -5.55 -3.23
C VAL A 51 3.95 -4.60 -2.04
N ILE A 52 2.89 -3.92 -1.66
CA ILE A 52 2.85 -3.09 -0.45
C ILE A 52 2.69 -4.01 0.75
N ASN A 53 3.64 -3.96 1.68
CA ASN A 53 3.58 -4.70 2.92
C ASN A 53 3.03 -3.79 4.04
N PHE A 54 1.90 -4.19 4.61
CA PHE A 54 1.41 -3.71 5.91
C PHE A 54 1.72 -4.76 6.97
N TYR A 55 2.73 -4.50 7.79
CA TYR A 55 3.06 -5.32 8.95
C TYR A 55 2.49 -4.67 10.20
N PHE A 56 1.81 -5.45 11.02
CA PHE A 56 1.22 -5.03 12.29
C PHE A 56 1.73 -5.93 13.40
N ASN A 57 2.17 -5.35 14.52
CA ASN A 57 2.80 -6.10 15.63
C ASN A 57 2.27 -5.77 17.03
N ASN A 58 1.14 -5.06 17.14
CA ASN A 58 0.65 -4.57 18.43
C ASN A 58 0.06 -5.70 19.32
N LYS A 59 -0.84 -6.53 18.80
CA LYS A 59 -1.38 -7.71 19.54
C LYS A 59 -1.04 -9.04 18.91
N ASN A 60 -1.13 -9.12 17.59
CA ASN A 60 -0.82 -10.30 16.79
C ASN A 60 0.08 -9.85 15.65
N ASP A 61 1.14 -10.60 15.39
CA ASP A 61 1.99 -10.36 14.23
C ASP A 61 1.29 -10.88 12.98
N PHE A 62 0.85 -9.97 12.13
CA PHE A 62 0.32 -10.33 10.82
C PHE A 62 0.71 -9.32 9.75
N THR A 63 0.63 -9.79 8.52
CA THR A 63 1.01 -9.04 7.34
C THR A 63 -0.15 -9.03 6.35
N ILE A 64 -0.47 -7.86 5.80
CA ILE A 64 -1.34 -7.71 4.63
C ILE A 64 -0.47 -7.25 3.46
N LEU A 65 -0.49 -8.02 2.37
CA LEU A 65 0.21 -7.68 1.13
C LEU A 65 -0.80 -7.15 0.11
N LEU A 66 -0.57 -5.94 -0.40
CA LEU A 66 -1.31 -5.44 -1.56
C LEU A 66 -0.48 -5.58 -2.83
N ASN A 67 -1.07 -6.21 -3.83
CA ASN A 67 -0.50 -6.38 -5.16
C ASN A 67 -1.43 -5.77 -6.23
N ASN A 68 -1.13 -6.00 -7.51
CA ASN A 68 -1.91 -5.47 -8.61
C ASN A 68 -3.38 -5.95 -8.67
N THR A 69 -3.75 -7.03 -7.98
CA THR A 69 -5.13 -7.53 -7.90
C THR A 69 -5.89 -7.01 -6.67
N SER A 70 -5.23 -6.29 -5.76
CA SER A 70 -5.83 -5.83 -4.51
C SER A 70 -6.67 -4.55 -4.63
N LEU A 71 -6.67 -3.89 -5.80
CA LEU A 71 -7.47 -2.67 -6.00
C LEU A 71 -8.96 -2.97 -5.83
N ASN A 72 -9.64 -2.20 -4.99
CA ASN A 72 -11.05 -2.36 -4.61
C ASN A 72 -11.40 -3.70 -3.93
N VAL A 73 -10.40 -4.50 -3.53
CA VAL A 73 -10.63 -5.72 -2.75
C VAL A 73 -10.73 -5.36 -1.26
N PRO A 74 -11.75 -5.84 -0.54
CA PRO A 74 -11.90 -5.59 0.89
C PRO A 74 -10.91 -6.40 1.73
N PHE A 75 -10.34 -5.78 2.76
CA PHE A 75 -9.54 -6.42 3.79
C PHE A 75 -10.13 -6.13 5.17
N ILE A 76 -10.43 -7.18 5.94
CA ILE A 76 -10.90 -7.04 7.32
C ILE A 76 -9.70 -6.74 8.22
N ILE A 77 -9.87 -5.81 9.14
CA ILE A 77 -8.85 -5.40 10.10
C ILE A 77 -9.48 -5.09 11.46
N GLU A 78 -8.80 -5.44 12.55
CA GLU A 78 -9.24 -5.02 13.88
C GLU A 78 -9.08 -3.50 14.03
N ASN A 79 -10.04 -2.86 14.71
CA ASN A 79 -10.08 -1.42 14.92
C ASN A 79 -8.82 -0.88 15.62
N ILE A 80 -8.15 -1.71 16.41
CA ILE A 80 -6.91 -1.36 17.11
C ILE A 80 -5.76 -1.00 16.14
N TYR A 81 -5.79 -1.50 14.90
CA TYR A 81 -4.72 -1.28 13.91
C TYR A 81 -5.02 -0.14 12.95
N ILE A 82 -6.18 0.54 13.06
CA ILE A 82 -6.59 1.57 12.08
C ILE A 82 -5.62 2.76 12.05
N GLU A 83 -5.13 3.20 13.20
CA GLU A 83 -4.18 4.32 13.25
C GLU A 83 -2.81 3.92 12.69
N GLU A 84 -2.39 2.68 12.88
CA GLU A 84 -1.17 2.14 12.30
C GLU A 84 -1.30 1.99 10.77
N LEU A 85 -2.43 1.47 10.29
CA LEU A 85 -2.77 1.38 8.87
C LEU A 85 -2.66 2.75 8.18
N LYS A 86 -3.24 3.80 8.78
CA LYS A 86 -3.15 5.17 8.23
C LYS A 86 -1.71 5.68 8.19
N LYS A 87 -0.93 5.47 9.25
CA LYS A 87 0.49 5.87 9.30
C LYS A 87 1.29 5.21 8.19
N ILE A 88 1.12 3.90 8.00
CA ILE A 88 1.81 3.15 6.94
C ILE A 88 1.44 3.73 5.56
N VAL A 89 0.15 3.98 5.30
CA VAL A 89 -0.29 4.62 4.03
C VAL A 89 0.40 5.96 3.79
N ASP A 90 0.47 6.82 4.82
CA ASP A 90 1.12 8.13 4.74
C ASP A 90 2.63 8.00 4.50
N GLU A 91 3.29 7.03 5.12
CA GLU A 91 4.71 6.73 4.89
C GLU A 91 4.99 6.29 3.45
N TYR A 92 4.16 5.40 2.88
CA TYR A 92 4.27 5.00 1.47
C TYR A 92 4.10 6.21 0.55
N ASN A 93 3.09 7.05 0.79
CA ASN A 93 2.86 8.25 -0.03
C ASN A 93 3.98 9.28 0.10
N LYS A 94 4.54 9.47 1.31
CA LYS A 94 5.68 10.37 1.52
C LYS A 94 6.93 9.87 0.79
N LYS A 95 7.20 8.57 0.88
CA LYS A 95 8.40 7.95 0.30
C LYS A 95 8.30 7.84 -1.21
N TYR A 96 7.18 7.33 -1.73
CA TYR A 96 7.03 6.93 -3.12
C TYR A 96 6.06 7.79 -3.94
N GLY A 97 5.46 8.83 -3.35
CA GLY A 97 4.58 9.75 -4.07
C GLY A 97 5.26 10.38 -5.29
N ILE A 98 4.50 10.57 -6.36
CA ILE A 98 5.01 11.06 -7.64
C ILE A 98 5.13 12.59 -7.56
N HIS A 99 6.31 13.12 -7.83
CA HIS A 99 6.49 14.57 -7.86
C HIS A 99 5.80 15.15 -9.11
N LYS A 100 4.85 16.08 -8.92
CA LYS A 100 4.05 16.70 -10.00
C LYS A 100 4.89 17.28 -11.16
N ILE A 101 6.16 17.64 -10.92
CA ILE A 101 7.06 18.29 -11.91
C ILE A 101 7.49 17.35 -13.06
N TRP A 102 7.65 16.05 -12.82
CA TRP A 102 8.16 15.12 -13.84
C TRP A 102 7.14 14.80 -14.95
N ARG A 103 5.84 14.96 -14.67
CA ARG A 103 4.77 14.69 -15.63
C ARG A 103 4.71 15.73 -16.75
N TYR A 104 5.25 16.93 -16.53
CA TYR A 104 5.30 18.01 -17.51
C TYR A 104 6.46 17.85 -18.51
N PHE A 105 7.56 17.19 -18.12
CA PHE A 105 8.73 16.98 -18.99
C PHE A 105 8.53 15.80 -19.97
N ILE A 106 7.84 14.73 -19.57
CA ILE A 106 7.65 13.54 -20.43
C ILE A 106 6.63 13.76 -21.55
N LYS A 107 5.65 14.65 -21.37
CA LYS A 107 4.66 14.97 -22.43
C LYS A 107 5.20 15.89 -23.54
N LYS A 108 6.45 16.34 -23.45
CA LYS A 108 7.05 17.31 -24.36
C LYS A 108 8.21 16.73 -25.20
N LEU A 109 8.47 15.43 -25.08
CA LEU A 109 9.36 14.63 -25.93
C LEU A 109 8.50 13.70 -26.81
#